data_AF-A0A7Y3U2Q6-F1
#
_entry.id   AF-A0A7Y3U2Q6-F1
#
_cell.length_a   1.000
_cell.length_b   1.000
_cell.length_c   1.000
_cell.angle_alpha   90.00
_cell.angle_beta   90.00
_cell.angle_gamma   90.00
#
_symmetry.space_group_name_H-M   'P 1'
#
loop_
_entity.id
_entity.type
_entity.pdbx_description
1 polymer ?
#
loop_
_entity_poly.entity_id
_entity_poly.type
_entity_poly.pdbx_seq_one_letter_code
_entity_poly.pdbx_strand_id
1 'polypeptide(L)'
;MISDYKVLRYGEGAKPSSINKELAMLSKAFNLAVKEWEWLKENPVSKVKKERENNQRDRWLTEGEEKRLLENSSKRLRKIIAFALRTGLR
;
A
#
# COMPACT_ATOMS: atom_id res chain seq x y z
N MET A 1 -17.56 -5.47 -16.27
CA MET A 1 -17.95 -5.32 -14.85
C MET A 1 -16.70 -5.02 -14.00
N ILE A 2 -16.81 -4.36 -12.84
CA ILE A 2 -15.62 -4.05 -11.98
C ILE A 2 -14.86 -5.34 -11.57
N SER A 3 -15.54 -6.48 -11.52
CA SER A 3 -14.92 -7.79 -11.33
C SER A 3 -13.92 -8.15 -12.45
N ASP A 4 -14.24 -7.82 -13.71
CA ASP A 4 -13.37 -8.10 -14.87
C ASP A 4 -12.10 -7.26 -14.82
N TYR A 5 -12.21 -6.02 -14.32
CA TYR A 5 -11.06 -5.17 -14.07
C TYR A 5 -10.07 -5.82 -13.09
N LYS A 6 -10.56 -6.49 -12.04
CA LYS A 6 -9.69 -7.20 -11.12
C LYS A 6 -8.94 -8.34 -11.83
N VAL A 7 -9.64 -9.12 -12.65
CA VAL A 7 -9.04 -10.22 -13.42
C VAL A 7 -7.94 -9.69 -14.35
N LEU A 8 -8.20 -8.57 -15.03
CA LEU A 8 -7.21 -7.88 -15.85
C LEU A 8 -5.95 -7.50 -15.04
N ARG A 9 -6.14 -6.82 -13.91
CA ARG A 9 -5.02 -6.37 -13.06
C ARG A 9 -4.22 -7.53 -12.49
N TYR A 10 -4.88 -8.64 -12.18
CA TYR A 10 -4.19 -9.88 -11.82
C TYR A 10 -3.36 -10.44 -12.98
N GLY A 11 -3.89 -10.44 -14.20
CA GLY A 11 -3.15 -10.84 -15.40
C GLY A 11 -1.92 -9.97 -15.67
N GLU A 12 -1.96 -8.70 -15.28
CA GLU A 12 -0.83 -7.76 -15.36
C GLU A 12 0.15 -7.86 -14.18
N GLY A 13 -0.06 -8.80 -13.24
CA GLY A 13 0.81 -9.02 -12.10
C GLY A 13 0.67 -8.01 -10.96
N ALA A 14 -0.44 -7.28 -10.90
CA ALA A 14 -0.68 -6.33 -9.81
C ALA A 14 -0.82 -7.05 -8.46
N LYS A 15 -0.19 -6.48 -7.42
CA LYS A 15 -0.33 -6.99 -6.05
C LYS A 15 -1.73 -6.67 -5.50
N PRO A 16 -2.29 -7.50 -4.60
CA PRO A 16 -3.57 -7.25 -3.94
C PRO A 16 -3.72 -5.83 -3.38
N SER A 17 -2.66 -5.27 -2.78
CA SER A 17 -2.67 -3.91 -2.23
C SER A 17 -2.75 -2.81 -3.29
N SER A 18 -2.23 -3.04 -4.50
CA SER A 18 -2.38 -2.12 -5.63
C SER A 18 -3.83 -2.13 -6.11
N ILE A 19 -4.40 -3.31 -6.34
CA ILE A 19 -5.79 -3.48 -6.77
C ILE A 19 -6.74 -2.83 -5.76
N ASN A 20 -6.52 -3.03 -4.47
CA ASN A 20 -7.35 -2.40 -3.43
C ASN A 20 -7.27 -0.88 -3.41
N LYS A 21 -6.10 -0.29 -3.68
CA LYS A 21 -5.94 1.17 -3.79
C LYS A 21 -6.69 1.72 -5.00
N GLU A 22 -6.58 1.05 -6.14
CA GLU A 22 -7.33 1.40 -7.36
C GLU A 22 -8.84 1.34 -7.10
N LEU A 23 -9.33 0.25 -6.50
CA LEU A 23 -10.74 0.12 -6.11
C LEU A 23 -11.16 1.16 -5.07
N ALA A 24 -10.29 1.52 -4.13
CA ALA A 24 -10.60 2.56 -3.13
C ALA A 24 -10.76 3.94 -3.79
N MET A 25 -9.87 4.29 -4.73
CA MET A 25 -9.96 5.51 -5.52
C MET A 25 -11.28 5.54 -6.32
N LEU A 26 -11.58 4.47 -7.07
CA LEU A 26 -12.81 4.36 -7.84
C LEU A 26 -14.04 4.44 -6.93
N SER A 27 -14.03 3.72 -5.80
CA SER A 27 -15.11 3.77 -4.84
C SER A 27 -15.35 5.19 -4.32
N LYS A 28 -14.30 5.99 -4.12
CA LYS A 28 -14.47 7.38 -3.68
C LYS A 28 -15.06 8.26 -4.78
N ALA A 29 -14.58 8.11 -6.02
CA ALA A 29 -15.11 8.83 -7.17
C ALA A 29 -16.60 8.52 -7.41
N PHE A 30 -16.98 7.24 -7.38
CA PHE A 30 -18.39 6.85 -7.53
C PHE A 30 -19.26 7.28 -6.35
N ASN A 31 -18.72 7.28 -5.11
CA ASN A 31 -19.45 7.83 -3.98
C ASN A 31 -19.72 9.33 -4.13
N LEU A 32 -18.79 10.09 -4.70
CA LEU A 32 -18.99 11.52 -5.00
C LEU A 32 -20.09 11.69 -6.05
N ALA A 33 -20.01 10.92 -7.14
CA ALA A 33 -20.99 10.95 -8.22
C ALA A 33 -22.42 10.56 -7.77
N VAL A 34 -22.54 9.66 -6.80
CA VAL A 34 -23.84 9.25 -6.24
C VAL A 34 -24.36 10.27 -5.23
N LYS A 35 -23.53 10.69 -4.27
CA LYS A 35 -23.99 11.44 -3.09
C LYS A 35 -24.08 12.94 -3.30
N GLU A 36 -23.09 13.51 -3.98
CA GLU A 36 -22.99 14.97 -4.12
C GLU A 36 -23.53 15.43 -5.47
N TRP A 37 -23.32 14.63 -6.52
CA TRP A 37 -23.71 15.01 -7.87
C TRP A 37 -25.00 14.34 -8.33
N GLU A 38 -25.45 13.29 -7.64
CA GLU A 38 -26.64 12.50 -7.99
C GLU A 38 -26.66 11.98 -9.44
N TRP A 39 -25.50 11.87 -10.09
CA TRP A 39 -25.37 11.38 -11.47
C TRP A 39 -25.66 9.89 -11.60
N LEU A 40 -25.51 9.16 -10.49
CA LEU A 40 -25.69 7.72 -10.42
C LEU A 40 -26.54 7.36 -9.20
N LYS A 41 -27.35 6.31 -9.33
CA LYS A 41 -28.18 5.81 -8.22
C LYS A 41 -27.40 4.97 -7.22
N GLU A 42 -26.38 4.25 -7.69
CA GLU A 42 -25.60 3.33 -6.86
C GLU A 42 -24.13 3.31 -7.25
N ASN A 43 -23.27 2.97 -6.29
CA ASN A 43 -21.84 2.83 -6.52
C ASN A 43 -21.53 1.40 -6.99
N PRO A 44 -21.07 1.18 -8.23
CA PRO A 44 -20.80 -0.16 -8.76
C PRO A 44 -19.64 -0.87 -8.07
N VAL A 45 -18.72 -0.13 -7.43
CA VAL A 45 -17.56 -0.68 -6.72
C VAL A 45 -17.95 -1.26 -5.36
N SER A 46 -19.06 -0.79 -4.78
CA SER A 46 -19.54 -1.27 -3.46
C SER A 46 -19.90 -2.76 -3.43
N LYS A 47 -20.22 -3.34 -4.59
CA LYS A 47 -20.58 -4.76 -4.76
C LYS A 47 -19.36 -5.67 -4.90
N VAL A 48 -18.15 -5.09 -4.96
CA VAL A 48 -16.92 -5.84 -5.22
C VAL A 48 -16.10 -5.99 -3.95
N LYS A 49 -15.81 -7.25 -3.59
CA LYS A 49 -14.98 -7.57 -2.43
C LYS A 49 -13.53 -7.15 -2.67
N LYS A 50 -12.94 -6.49 -1.67
CA LYS A 50 -11.51 -6.18 -1.63
C LYS A 50 -10.68 -7.45 -1.52
N GLU A 51 -9.47 -7.37 -2.05
CA GLU A 51 -8.49 -8.45 -2.02
C GLU A 51 -7.84 -8.59 -0.65
N ARG A 52 -7.44 -9.82 -0.31
CA ARG A 52 -6.70 -10.07 0.93
C ARG A 52 -5.26 -9.59 0.77
N GLU A 53 -4.90 -8.57 1.53
CA GLU A 53 -3.54 -8.05 1.55
C GLU A 53 -2.70 -8.85 2.54
N ASN A 54 -1.53 -9.32 2.11
CA ASN A 54 -0.50 -9.87 2.98
C ASN A 54 0.68 -8.89 3.08
N ASN A 55 0.43 -7.73 3.69
CA ASN A 55 1.42 -6.67 3.86
C ASN A 55 2.05 -6.67 5.27
N GLN A 56 1.95 -7.76 6.01
CA GLN A 56 2.53 -7.82 7.35
C GLN A 56 4.05 -7.61 7.23
N ARG A 57 4.55 -6.59 7.92
CA ARG A 57 5.98 -6.32 8.05
C ARG A 57 6.39 -6.70 9.47
N ASP A 58 6.65 -7.98 9.66
CA ASP A 58 7.14 -8.51 10.94
C ASP A 58 8.64 -8.81 10.85
N ARG A 59 9.41 -7.79 10.43
CA ARG A 59 10.86 -7.88 10.31
C ARG A 59 11.51 -6.66 10.95
N TRP A 60 12.29 -6.90 11.98
CA TRP A 60 13.23 -5.94 12.56
C TRP A 60 14.66 -6.37 12.27
N LEU A 61 15.61 -5.44 12.39
CA LEU A 61 17.03 -5.75 12.31
C LEU A 61 17.44 -6.48 13.59
N THR A 62 18.16 -7.58 13.44
CA THR A 62 18.95 -8.16 14.54
C THR A 62 20.16 -7.27 14.84
N GLU A 63 20.74 -7.40 16.04
CA GLU A 63 21.95 -6.64 16.41
C GLU A 63 23.10 -6.86 15.41
N GLY A 64 23.24 -8.08 14.90
CA GLY A 64 24.24 -8.41 13.87
C GLY A 64 23.97 -7.73 12.53
N GLU A 65 22.71 -7.66 12.10
CA GLU A 65 22.33 -6.92 10.89
C GLU A 65 22.50 -5.41 11.05
N GLU A 66 22.18 -4.85 12.23
CA GLU A 66 22.43 -3.45 12.54
C GLU A 66 23.92 -3.11 12.42
N LYS A 67 24.79 -3.92 13.04
CA LYS A 67 26.24 -3.72 12.96
C LYS A 67 26.73 -3.74 11.52
N ARG A 68 26.32 -4.74 10.73
CA ARG A 68 26.69 -4.85 9.30
C ARG A 68 26.18 -3.67 8.49
N LEU A 69 24.96 -3.20 8.76
CA LEU A 69 24.37 -2.05 8.10
C LEU A 69 25.20 -0.79 8.35
N LEU A 70 25.58 -0.54 9.61
CA LEU A 70 26.40 0.61 9.96
C LEU A 70 27.81 0.50 9.37
N GLU A 71 28.43 -0.67 9.40
CA GLU A 71 29.78 -0.93 8.86
C GLU A 71 29.87 -0.66 7.35
N ASN A 72 28.87 -1.10 6.59
CA ASN A 72 28.82 -0.93 5.12
C ASN A 72 28.24 0.41 4.67
N SER A 73 27.84 1.28 5.60
CA SER A 73 27.31 2.61 5.29
C SER A 73 28.40 3.67 5.22
N SER A 74 28.23 4.65 4.32
CA SER A 74 29.10 5.84 4.28
C SER A 74 29.04 6.63 5.59
N LYS A 75 30.09 7.39 5.92
CA LYS A 75 30.16 8.19 7.16
C LYS A 75 28.95 9.11 7.36
N ARG A 76 28.41 9.68 6.28
CA ARG A 76 27.20 10.54 6.32
C ARG A 76 25.96 9.72 6.64
N LEU A 77 25.77 8.59 5.95
CA LEU A 77 24.59 7.74 6.10
C LEU A 77 24.56 7.05 7.47
N ARG A 78 25.71 6.65 8.00
CA ARG A 78 25.83 6.03 9.34
C ARG A 78 25.20 6.88 10.44
N LYS A 79 25.40 8.22 10.40
CA LYS A 79 24.80 9.14 11.39
C LYS A 79 23.28 9.17 11.29
N ILE A 80 22.74 9.18 10.07
CA ILE A 80 21.30 9.19 9.81
C ILE A 80 20.67 7.87 10.27
N ILE A 81 21.28 6.73 9.91
CA ILE A 81 20.80 5.41 10.31
C ILE A 81 20.81 5.26 11.83
N ALA A 82 21.93 5.60 12.50
CA ALA A 82 22.02 5.50 13.96
C ALA A 82 21.00 6.39 14.67
N PHE A 83 20.73 7.59 14.14
CA PHE A 83 19.69 8.46 14.67
C PHE A 83 18.30 7.86 14.49
N ALA A 84 17.97 7.35 13.31
CA ALA A 84 16.67 6.74 13.02
C ALA A 84 16.41 5.49 13.86
N LEU A 85 17.42 4.63 14.04
CA LEU A 85 17.31 3.40 14.86
C LEU A 85 17.04 3.71 16.33
N ARG A 86 17.64 4.77 16.88
CA ARG A 86 17.50 5.14 18.30
C ARG A 86 16.24 5.94 18.61
N THR A 87 15.70 6.67 17.63
CA THR A 87 14.55 7.56 17.84
C THR A 87 13.25 7.02 17.26
N GLY A 88 13.30 5.99 16.41
CA GLY A 88 12.12 5.47 15.73
C GLY A 88 11.52 6.45 14.71
N LEU A 89 12.33 7.39 14.20
CA LEU A 89 11.90 8.35 13.18
C LEU A 89 11.38 7.62 11.93
N ARG A 90 10.24 8.06 11.40
CA ARG A 90 9.62 7.56 10.16
C ARG A 90 9.69 8.59 9.05
#